data_AF-A0A9W6HC63-F1
#
_entry.id   AF-A0A9W6HC63-F1
#
_cell.length_a   1.000
_cell.length_b   1.000
_cell.length_c   1.000
_cell.angle_alpha   90.00
_cell.angle_beta   90.00
_cell.angle_gamma   90.00
#
_symmetry.space_group_name_H-M   'P 1'
#
loop_
_entity.id
_entity.type
_entity.pdbx_description
1 polymer ?
#
loop_
_entity_poly.entity_id
_entity_poly.type
_entity_poly.pdbx_seq_one_letter_code
_entity_poly.pdbx_strand_id
1 'polypeptide(L)' 'MTPHPSLVDDGELAVEVTRRISLTELPALHAEASAGRIAGKVVVLPA' A
#
# COMPACT_ATOMS: atom_id res chain seq x y z
N MET A 1 -18.91 12.86 13.24
CA MET A 1 -17.71 12.42 12.52
C MET A 1 -17.42 11.00 12.98
N THR A 2 -17.96 10.00 12.27
CA THR A 2 -17.68 8.59 12.59
C THR A 2 -16.24 8.28 12.18
N PRO A 3 -15.43 7.63 13.04
CA PRO A 3 -14.09 7.22 12.63
C PRO A 3 -14.21 6.22 11.47
N HIS A 4 -13.35 6.35 10.47
CA HIS A 4 -13.37 5.57 9.22
C HIS A 4 -12.71 4.15 9.26
N PRO A 5 -12.31 3.52 10.40
CA PRO A 5 -11.69 2.18 10.34
C PRO A 5 -12.69 1.01 10.45
N SER A 6 -13.98 1.27 10.73
CA SER A 6 -14.95 0.21 11.05
C SER A 6 -15.02 -0.89 10.00
N LEU A 7 -15.01 -0.58 8.69
CA LEU A 7 -15.09 -1.62 7.66
C LEU A 7 -13.89 -2.60 7.67
N VAL A 8 -12.71 -2.14 8.05
CA VAL A 8 -11.52 -3.01 8.14
C VAL A 8 -11.53 -3.78 9.46
N ASP A 9 -11.88 -3.10 10.56
CA ASP A 9 -11.96 -3.69 11.90
C ASP A 9 -13.07 -4.76 11.99
N ASP A 10 -14.22 -4.50 11.36
CA ASP A 10 -15.36 -5.40 11.24
C ASP A 10 -15.12 -6.52 10.21
N GLY A 11 -13.99 -6.49 9.48
CA GLY A 11 -13.59 -7.49 8.49
C GLY A 11 -14.34 -7.41 7.16
N GLU A 12 -15.17 -6.39 6.96
CA GLU A 12 -15.93 -6.15 5.72
C GLU A 12 -15.03 -5.69 4.56
N LEU A 13 -13.82 -5.20 4.84
CA LEU A 13 -12.81 -4.82 3.87
C LEU A 13 -11.44 -5.46 4.17
N ALA A 14 -11.03 -6.42 3.33
CA ALA A 14 -9.70 -7.01 3.37
C ALA A 14 -8.71 -6.21 2.50
N VAL A 15 -7.60 -5.75 3.12
CA VAL A 15 -6.54 -5.04 2.41
C VAL A 15 -5.33 -5.95 2.27
N GLU A 16 -5.15 -6.53 1.07
CA GLU A 16 -3.98 -7.34 0.76
C GLU A 16 -2.77 -6.45 0.44
N VAL A 17 -1.62 -6.79 1.05
CA VAL A 17 -0.32 -6.17 0.72
C VAL A 17 0.45 -7.14 -0.15
N THR A 18 0.57 -6.80 -1.43
CA THR A 18 1.22 -7.65 -2.45
C THR A 18 2.74 -7.52 -2.44
N ARG A 19 3.27 -6.38 -1.98
CA ARG A 19 4.71 -6.11 -1.93
C ARG A 19 5.07 -5.22 -0.75
N ARG A 20 6.21 -5.49 -0.12
CA ARG A 20 6.84 -4.61 0.87
C ARG A 20 8.23 -4.25 0.38
N ILE A 21 8.60 -2.97 0.44
CA ILE A 21 9.93 -2.48 0.02
C ILE A 21 10.54 -1.61 1.11
N SER A 22 11.86 -1.45 1.06
CA SER A 22 12.55 -0.46 1.89
C SER A 22 12.31 0.97 1.38
N LEU A 23 12.44 1.96 2.27
CA LEU A 23 12.36 3.36 1.88
C LEU A 23 13.37 3.75 0.79
N THR A 24 14.53 3.09 0.74
CA THR A 24 15.56 3.33 -0.28
C THR A 24 15.11 2.96 -1.71
N GLU A 25 14.11 2.09 -1.84
CA GLU A 25 13.58 1.64 -3.14
C GLU A 25 12.41 2.51 -3.63
N LEU A 26 11.99 3.52 -2.87
CA LEU A 26 10.87 4.40 -3.20
C LEU A 26 11.02 5.12 -4.56
N PRO A 27 12.20 5.62 -4.97
CA PRO A 27 12.35 6.24 -6.30
C PRO A 27 12.03 5.28 -7.45
N ALA A 28 12.45 4.02 -7.33
CA ALA A 28 12.16 3.00 -8.33
C ALA A 28 10.65 2.67 -8.37
N LEU A 29 10.02 2.58 -7.18
CA LEU A 29 8.56 2.40 -7.07
C LEU A 29 7.79 3.51 -7.78
N HIS A 30 8.20 4.78 -7.64
CA HIS A 30 7.54 5.89 -8.34
C HIS A 30 7.65 5.80 -9.87
N ALA A 31 8.80 5.37 -10.39
CA ALA A 31 8.97 5.16 -11.82
C ALA A 31 8.06 4.02 -12.35
N GLU A 32 7.91 2.93 -11.58
CA GLU A 32 6.95 1.85 -11.89
C GLU A 32 5.49 2.32 -11.82
N ALA A 33 5.14 3.11 -10.80
CA ALA A 33 3.80 3.65 -10.58
C ALA A 33 3.37 4.57 -11.72
N SER A 34 4.24 5.50 -12.11
CA SER A 34 4.00 6.45 -13.21
C SER A 34 3.75 5.73 -14.54
N ALA A 35 4.39 4.57 -14.72
CA ALA A 35 4.17 3.73 -15.88
C ALA A 35 2.94 2.80 -15.76
N GLY A 36 2.15 2.90 -14.68
CA GLY A 36 0.94 2.09 -14.48
C GLY A 36 1.19 0.61 -14.21
N ARG A 37 2.39 0.23 -13.77
CA ARG A 37 2.81 -1.17 -13.62
C ARG A 37 2.65 -1.76 -12.22
N ILE A 38 2.09 -1.00 -11.29
CA ILE A 38 1.85 -1.50 -9.93
C ILE A 38 0.45 -2.10 -9.85
N ALA A 39 0.39 -3.40 -9.58
CA ALA A 39 -0.84 -4.10 -9.25
C ALA A 39 -0.94 -4.28 -7.71
N GLY A 40 -2.10 -3.94 -7.15
CA GLY A 40 -2.36 -4.07 -5.72
C GLY A 40 -1.66 -3.02 -4.87
N LYS A 41 -1.45 -3.34 -3.58
CA LYS A 41 -0.91 -2.41 -2.58
C LYS A 41 0.54 -2.73 -2.24
N VAL A 42 1.40 -1.73 -2.42
CA VAL A 42 2.79 -1.77 -1.95
C VAL A 42 2.91 -0.97 -0.67
N VAL A 43 3.57 -1.53 0.34
CA VAL A 43 3.91 -0.83 1.58
C VAL A 43 5.40 -0.54 1.63
N VAL A 44 5.75 0.70 1.94
CA VAL A 44 7.12 1.13 2.14
C VAL A 44 7.43 1.05 3.64
N LEU A 45 8.53 0.40 3.98
CA LEU A 45 8.96 0.24 5.35
C LEU A 45 10.05 1.27 5.69
N PRO A 46 10.02 1.85 6.90
CA PRO A 46 11.16 2.60 7.42
C PRO A 46 12.36 1.66 7.66
N ALA A 47 13.54 2.26 7.79
CA ALA A 47 14.77 1.55 8.15
C ALA A 47 14.79 1.15 9.63
#